data_AF-A0A1C5IUW9-F1
#
_entry.id   AF-A0A1C5IUW9-F1
#
_cell.length_a   1.000
_cell.length_b   1.000
_cell.length_c   1.000
_cell.angle_alpha   90.00
_cell.angle_beta   90.00
_cell.angle_gamma   90.00
#
_symmetry.space_group_name_H-M   'P 1'
#
loop_
_entity.id
_entity.type
_entity.pdbx_description
1 polymer ?
#
loop_
_entity_poly.entity_id
_entity_poly.type
_entity_poly.pdbx_seq_one_letter_code
_entity_poly.pdbx_strand_id
1 'polypeptide(L)'
;MTRTPARIVRTALTLVVAAGLAAGCQSEEKSATPAAAPSASTAPSPTVDVAANSKQVCDASLALVKKHFVAMADDAIAAIDKPVSAKEAGEKVRANYTAIAEGLRVEAPKAADPQVRTALENLAGAVKKRLTGPDATKVEAPDLDPTLKAVDAACGN
;
A
#
# COMPACT_ATOMS: atom_id res chain seq x y z
N MET A 1 -14.35 -18.98 -37.93
CA MET A 1 -15.24 -17.93 -38.51
C MET A 1 -16.38 -17.67 -37.55
N THR A 2 -16.85 -16.42 -37.48
CA THR A 2 -17.92 -15.85 -36.64
C THR A 2 -17.59 -15.60 -35.15
N ARG A 3 -17.87 -14.44 -34.55
CA ARG A 3 -18.13 -13.05 -35.02
C ARG A 3 -18.02 -12.17 -33.77
N THR A 4 -17.16 -11.16 -33.78
CA THR A 4 -17.14 -10.06 -32.80
C THR A 4 -18.40 -9.20 -32.96
N PRO A 5 -18.96 -8.66 -31.88
CA PRO A 5 -19.59 -7.35 -31.95
C PRO A 5 -18.84 -6.35 -31.06
N ALA A 6 -18.21 -5.38 -31.73
CA ALA A 6 -17.91 -4.09 -31.15
C ALA A 6 -19.22 -3.37 -30.82
N ARG A 7 -19.32 -2.77 -29.64
CA ARG A 7 -20.23 -1.64 -29.41
C ARG A 7 -19.44 -0.47 -28.84
N ILE A 8 -19.61 0.63 -29.53
CA ILE A 8 -18.99 1.93 -29.41
C ILE A 8 -19.98 2.83 -28.64
N VAL A 9 -19.42 3.64 -27.72
CA VAL A 9 -19.90 4.97 -27.26
C VAL A 9 -21.13 5.04 -26.34
N ARG A 10 -20.98 5.62 -25.13
CA ARG A 10 -21.22 7.07 -24.90
C ARG A 10 -20.81 7.52 -23.49
N THR A 11 -20.01 8.57 -23.50
CA THR A 11 -19.60 9.44 -22.40
C THR A 11 -20.78 9.97 -21.58
N ALA A 12 -20.64 10.00 -20.25
CA ALA A 12 -21.39 10.92 -19.40
C ALA A 12 -20.44 11.50 -18.35
N LEU A 13 -19.88 12.67 -18.66
CA LEU A 13 -19.34 13.60 -17.67
C LEU A 13 -20.53 14.16 -16.87
N THR A 14 -20.59 13.92 -15.57
CA THR A 14 -21.40 14.73 -14.66
C THR A 14 -20.48 15.66 -13.89
N LEU A 15 -20.33 16.88 -14.40
CA LEU A 15 -19.93 18.05 -13.63
C LEU A 15 -21.02 18.32 -12.56
N VAL A 16 -20.64 18.31 -11.28
CA VAL A 16 -21.44 18.96 -10.23
C VAL A 16 -20.64 20.17 -9.75
N VAL A 17 -21.06 21.33 -10.26
CA VAL A 17 -20.59 22.66 -9.87
C VAL A 17 -21.32 23.10 -8.59
N ALA A 18 -20.56 23.79 -7.74
CA ALA A 18 -20.90 24.28 -6.41
C ALA A 18 -22.07 25.29 -6.33
N ALA A 19 -22.79 25.24 -5.20
CA ALA A 19 -23.46 26.36 -4.51
C ALA A 19 -24.01 25.81 -3.17
N GLY A 20 -23.91 26.44 -2.01
CA GLY A 20 -23.43 27.77 -1.68
C GLY A 20 -23.25 27.92 -0.17
N LEU A 21 -22.50 28.95 0.21
CA LEU A 21 -22.46 29.50 1.56
C LEU A 21 -23.75 30.31 1.80
N ALA A 22 -24.47 29.98 2.86
CA ALA A 22 -25.39 30.86 3.57
C ALA A 22 -25.44 30.34 5.03
N ALA A 23 -24.73 30.98 5.96
CA ALA A 23 -25.22 32.08 6.80
C ALA A 23 -26.40 31.66 7.68
N GLY A 24 -26.14 31.45 8.98
CA GLY A 24 -27.17 31.12 9.97
C GLY A 24 -26.65 30.91 11.39
N CYS A 25 -25.82 31.82 11.92
CA CYS A 25 -25.61 31.94 13.36
C CYS A 25 -25.90 33.39 13.75
N GLN A 26 -27.15 33.66 14.14
CA GLN A 26 -27.48 34.86 14.90
C GLN A 26 -28.47 34.48 16.00
N SER A 27 -28.01 34.61 17.25
CA SER A 27 -28.82 35.12 18.35
C SER A 27 -27.94 36.07 19.17
N GLU A 28 -28.58 37.15 19.59
CA GLU A 28 -28.04 38.48 19.84
C GLU A 28 -27.48 38.72 21.26
N GLU A 29 -26.50 39.63 21.30
CA GLU A 29 -25.94 40.51 22.34
C GLU A 29 -26.22 40.36 23.86
N LYS A 30 -25.12 40.42 24.64
CA LYS A 30 -25.03 41.25 25.86
C LYS A 30 -23.59 41.72 26.14
N SER A 31 -23.42 43.03 26.29
CA SER A 31 -22.17 43.79 26.43
C SER A 31 -21.19 43.35 27.53
N ALA A 32 -19.89 43.34 27.20
CA ALA A 32 -18.78 43.73 28.09
C ALA A 32 -17.50 44.10 27.29
N THR A 33 -16.87 45.20 27.68
CA THR A 33 -15.58 45.83 27.33
C THR A 33 -14.46 44.91 26.77
N PRO A 34 -13.61 45.40 25.82
CA PRO A 34 -12.71 44.54 25.06
C PRO A 34 -11.44 44.15 25.85
N ALA A 35 -11.30 42.86 26.15
CA ALA A 35 -9.99 42.25 26.34
C ALA A 35 -9.57 41.64 25.00
N ALA A 36 -8.47 42.13 24.43
CA ALA A 36 -7.89 41.61 23.20
C ALA A 36 -7.58 40.11 23.37
N ALA A 37 -8.47 39.26 22.84
CA ALA A 37 -8.19 37.85 22.71
C ALA A 37 -7.08 37.69 21.66
N PRO A 38 -6.03 36.89 21.93
CA PRO A 38 -5.03 36.63 20.91
C PRO A 38 -5.76 36.00 19.73
N SER A 39 -5.65 36.64 18.57
CA SER A 39 -6.06 36.03 17.31
C SER A 39 -5.28 34.73 17.20
N ALA A 40 -5.95 33.61 17.48
CA ALA A 40 -5.43 32.29 17.24
C ALA A 40 -5.30 32.17 15.72
N SER A 41 -4.15 32.62 15.22
CA SER A 41 -3.69 32.35 13.88
C SER A 41 -3.74 30.85 13.73
N THR A 42 -4.78 30.37 13.07
CA THR A 42 -4.98 28.95 12.78
C THR A 42 -3.92 28.64 11.73
N ALA A 43 -2.70 28.38 12.19
CA ALA A 43 -1.64 27.92 11.32
C ALA A 43 -2.19 26.70 10.57
N PRO A 44 -2.15 26.68 9.24
CA PRO A 44 -2.65 25.55 8.48
C PRO A 44 -1.91 24.31 8.97
N SER A 45 -2.64 23.37 9.58
CA SER A 45 -2.07 22.07 9.93
C SER A 45 -1.70 21.40 8.61
N PRO A 46 -0.47 20.86 8.48
CA PRO A 46 -0.05 20.24 7.23
C PRO A 46 -1.02 19.10 6.91
N THR A 47 -1.77 19.27 5.83
CA THR A 47 -2.61 18.21 5.27
C THR A 47 -1.69 17.30 4.48
N VAL A 48 -1.61 16.03 4.88
CA VAL A 48 -0.86 15.03 4.13
C VAL A 48 -1.60 14.80 2.81
N ASP A 49 -0.91 14.96 1.69
CA ASP A 49 -1.42 14.49 0.40
C ASP A 49 -1.45 12.96 0.43
N VAL A 50 -2.64 12.41 0.68
CA VAL A 50 -2.86 10.97 0.81
C VAL A 50 -2.47 10.23 -0.46
N ALA A 51 -2.79 10.78 -1.64
CA ALA A 51 -2.50 10.12 -2.91
C ALA A 51 -1.00 10.06 -3.18
N ALA A 52 -0.28 11.18 -2.98
CA ALA A 52 1.17 11.22 -3.14
C ALA A 52 1.88 10.29 -2.15
N ASN A 53 1.44 10.27 -0.89
CA ASN A 53 1.97 9.36 0.13
C ASN A 53 1.70 7.89 -0.22
N SER A 54 0.47 7.53 -0.60
CA SER A 54 0.11 6.17 -0.99
C SER A 54 0.98 5.67 -2.13
N LYS A 55 1.18 6.49 -3.17
CA LYS A 55 2.06 6.15 -4.28
C LYS A 55 3.49 5.89 -3.80
N GLN A 56 4.04 6.77 -2.95
CA GLN A 56 5.38 6.61 -2.41
C GLN A 56 5.55 5.30 -1.61
N VAL A 57 4.57 4.98 -0.77
CA VAL A 57 4.61 3.75 0.07
C VAL A 57 4.43 2.50 -0.78
N CYS A 58 3.55 2.54 -1.78
CA CYS A 58 3.38 1.47 -2.75
C CYS A 58 4.66 1.21 -3.56
N ASP A 59 5.30 2.27 -4.07
CA ASP A 59 6.56 2.16 -4.81
C ASP A 59 7.68 1.59 -3.93
N ALA A 60 7.80 2.04 -2.68
CA ALA A 60 8.78 1.54 -1.73
C ALA A 60 8.54 0.06 -1.38
N SER A 61 7.29 -0.32 -1.14
CA SER A 61 6.90 -1.70 -0.83
C SER A 61 7.15 -2.63 -2.03
N LEU A 62 6.84 -2.18 -3.24
CA LEU A 62 7.10 -2.92 -4.46
C LEU A 62 8.61 -3.10 -4.70
N ALA A 63 9.41 -2.06 -4.49
CA ALA A 63 10.86 -2.14 -4.62
C ALA A 63 11.47 -3.13 -3.61
N LEU A 64 11.00 -3.10 -2.36
CA LEU A 64 11.38 -4.06 -1.33
C LEU A 64 11.07 -5.51 -1.76
N VAL A 65 9.83 -5.77 -2.17
CA VAL A 65 9.39 -7.11 -2.59
C VAL A 65 10.20 -7.59 -3.80
N LYS A 66 10.34 -6.74 -4.82
CA LYS A 66 11.15 -7.04 -6.02
C LYS A 66 12.59 -7.37 -5.67
N LYS A 67 13.23 -6.58 -4.80
CA LYS A 67 14.62 -6.81 -4.37
C LYS A 67 14.82 -8.24 -3.83
N HIS A 68 13.92 -8.72 -3.00
CA HIS A 68 14.04 -10.04 -2.38
C HIS A 68 13.66 -11.19 -3.32
N PHE A 69 12.74 -10.98 -4.25
CA PHE A 69 12.49 -11.97 -5.31
C PHE A 69 13.66 -12.07 -6.29
N VAL A 70 14.28 -10.94 -6.66
CA VAL A 70 15.50 -10.93 -7.48
C VAL A 70 16.64 -11.64 -6.74
N ALA A 71 16.84 -11.37 -5.45
CA ALA A 71 17.86 -12.06 -4.67
C ALA A 71 17.66 -13.59 -4.63
N MET A 72 16.41 -14.07 -4.52
CA MET A 72 16.12 -15.51 -4.61
C MET A 72 16.43 -16.09 -6.00
N ALA A 73 16.18 -15.32 -7.07
CA ALA A 73 16.55 -15.72 -8.42
C ALA A 73 18.07 -15.76 -8.60
N ASP A 74 18.80 -14.75 -8.10
CA ASP A 74 20.26 -14.70 -8.13
C ASP A 74 20.88 -15.87 -7.36
N ASP A 75 20.32 -16.21 -6.19
CA ASP A 75 20.73 -17.38 -5.41
C ASP A 75 20.50 -18.70 -6.17
N ALA A 76 19.39 -18.82 -6.91
CA ALA A 76 19.10 -19.98 -7.74
C ALA A 76 20.05 -20.09 -8.95
N ILE A 77 20.39 -18.96 -9.58
CA ILE A 77 21.38 -18.91 -10.67
C ILE A 77 22.77 -19.29 -10.14
N ALA A 78 23.19 -18.72 -9.00
CA ALA A 78 24.48 -19.04 -8.39
C ALA A 78 24.62 -20.52 -8.01
N ALA A 79 23.50 -21.18 -7.67
CA ALA A 79 23.49 -22.61 -7.35
C ALA A 79 23.75 -23.52 -8.57
N ILE A 80 23.64 -23.01 -9.81
CA ILE A 80 23.99 -23.75 -11.03
C ILE A 80 25.51 -23.95 -11.08
N ASP A 81 26.28 -22.89 -10.83
CA ASP A 81 27.74 -22.93 -10.87
C ASP A 81 28.33 -23.53 -9.58
N LYS A 82 27.68 -23.27 -8.44
CA LYS A 82 28.10 -23.77 -7.12
C LYS A 82 26.89 -24.36 -6.38
N PRO A 83 26.62 -25.67 -6.58
CA PRO A 83 25.50 -26.33 -5.93
C PRO A 83 25.57 -26.19 -4.41
N VAL A 84 24.43 -25.83 -3.82
CA VAL A 84 24.23 -25.74 -2.37
C VAL A 84 23.33 -26.89 -1.91
N SER A 85 23.38 -27.19 -0.61
CA SER A 85 22.44 -28.17 -0.05
C SER A 85 20.99 -27.66 -0.09
N ALA A 86 20.02 -28.56 -0.14
CA ALA A 86 18.59 -28.19 -0.06
C ALA A 86 18.26 -27.40 1.23
N LYS A 87 18.97 -27.70 2.33
CA LYS A 87 18.84 -26.97 3.59
C LYS A 87 19.27 -25.51 3.44
N GLU A 88 20.45 -25.29 2.87
CA GLU A 88 21.00 -23.94 2.63
C GLU A 88 20.13 -23.13 1.66
N ALA A 89 19.69 -23.74 0.55
CA ALA A 89 18.75 -23.11 -0.37
C ALA A 89 17.44 -22.70 0.35
N GLY A 90 16.87 -23.60 1.15
CA GLY A 90 15.67 -23.32 1.91
C GLY A 90 15.84 -22.24 2.99
N GLU A 91 17.03 -22.13 3.60
CA GLU A 91 17.37 -21.05 4.53
C GLU A 91 17.42 -19.69 3.83
N LYS A 92 18.01 -19.60 2.63
CA LYS A 92 18.04 -18.38 1.81
C LYS A 92 16.64 -17.92 1.40
N VAL A 93 15.78 -18.85 0.98
CA VAL A 93 14.38 -18.54 0.65
C VAL A 93 13.64 -18.01 1.88
N ARG A 94 13.77 -18.68 3.03
CA ARG A 94 13.18 -18.21 4.29
C ARG A 94 13.66 -16.83 4.71
N ALA A 95 14.96 -16.55 4.56
CA ALA A 95 15.54 -15.26 4.88
C ALA A 95 14.94 -14.14 4.02
N ASN A 96 14.79 -14.36 2.72
CA ASN A 96 14.15 -13.40 1.82
C ASN A 96 12.67 -13.16 2.15
N TYR A 97 11.89 -14.20 2.40
CA TYR A 97 10.50 -14.03 2.84
C TYR A 97 10.38 -13.34 4.19
N THR A 98 11.29 -13.60 5.12
CA THR A 98 11.34 -12.92 6.42
C THR A 98 11.58 -11.42 6.23
N ALA A 99 12.59 -11.06 5.42
CA ALA A 99 12.91 -9.68 5.12
C ALA A 99 11.75 -8.94 4.40
N ILE A 100 11.03 -9.61 3.49
CA ILE A 100 9.80 -9.07 2.88
C ILE A 100 8.77 -8.78 3.98
N ALA A 101 8.47 -9.75 4.83
CA ALA A 101 7.45 -9.60 5.87
C ALA A 101 7.78 -8.51 6.90
N GLU A 102 9.07 -8.33 7.20
CA GLU A 102 9.54 -7.27 8.10
C GLU A 102 9.51 -5.90 7.43
N GLY A 103 10.03 -5.78 6.22
CA GLY A 103 10.03 -4.51 5.50
C GLY A 103 8.62 -4.01 5.17
N LEU A 104 7.68 -4.91 4.82
CA LEU A 104 6.28 -4.52 4.64
C LEU A 104 5.65 -3.99 5.93
N ARG A 105 6.01 -4.54 7.10
CA ARG A 105 5.56 -4.01 8.41
C ARG A 105 6.17 -2.66 8.74
N VAL A 106 7.34 -2.35 8.20
CA VAL A 106 7.98 -1.03 8.35
C VAL A 106 7.32 0.00 7.42
N GLU A 107 6.95 -0.39 6.20
CA GLU A 107 6.32 0.52 5.23
C GLU A 107 4.84 0.77 5.52
N ALA A 108 4.08 -0.25 5.94
CA ALA A 108 2.64 -0.13 6.20
C ALA A 108 2.22 1.08 7.06
N PRO A 109 2.81 1.35 8.25
CA PRO A 109 2.41 2.48 9.08
C PRO A 109 2.70 3.85 8.46
N LYS A 110 3.52 3.93 7.40
CA LYS A 110 3.80 5.16 6.67
C LYS A 110 2.69 5.54 5.69
N ALA A 111 1.82 4.59 5.33
CA ALA A 111 0.68 4.85 4.45
C ALA A 111 -0.39 5.66 5.17
N ALA A 112 -0.71 6.83 4.63
CA ALA A 112 -1.81 7.69 5.05
C ALA A 112 -3.16 7.09 4.67
N ASP A 113 -3.23 6.37 3.54
CA ASP A 113 -4.40 5.61 3.14
C ASP A 113 -4.55 4.31 3.96
N PRO A 114 -5.67 4.12 4.68
CA PRO A 114 -5.93 2.90 5.44
C PRO A 114 -5.96 1.64 4.58
N GLN A 115 -6.43 1.71 3.33
CA GLN A 115 -6.53 0.55 2.44
C GLN A 115 -5.14 0.04 2.07
N VAL A 116 -4.21 0.94 1.72
CA VAL A 116 -2.81 0.60 1.46
C VAL A 116 -2.16 0.00 2.70
N ARG A 117 -2.33 0.64 3.86
CA ARG A 117 -1.80 0.13 5.14
C ARG A 117 -2.25 -1.30 5.41
N THR A 118 -3.56 -1.54 5.38
CA THR A 118 -4.15 -2.86 5.64
C THR A 118 -3.71 -3.89 4.61
N ALA A 119 -3.61 -3.54 3.33
CA ALA A 119 -3.15 -4.47 2.30
C ALA A 119 -1.70 -4.93 2.56
N LEU A 120 -0.81 -4.00 2.91
CA LEU A 120 0.59 -4.30 3.23
C LEU A 120 0.72 -5.13 4.51
N GLU A 121 -0.05 -4.82 5.56
CA GLU A 121 -0.09 -5.61 6.80
C GLU A 121 -0.60 -7.04 6.55
N ASN A 122 -1.63 -7.19 5.74
CA ASN A 122 -2.19 -8.49 5.37
C ASN A 122 -1.19 -9.32 4.57
N LEU A 123 -0.50 -8.73 3.58
CA LEU A 123 0.56 -9.41 2.85
C LEU A 123 1.69 -9.82 3.80
N ALA A 124 2.13 -8.94 4.69
CA ALA A 124 3.15 -9.24 5.68
C ALA A 124 2.71 -10.35 6.66
N GLY A 125 1.41 -10.44 6.97
CA GLY A 125 0.80 -11.51 7.74
C GLY A 125 0.79 -12.84 6.99
N ALA A 126 0.38 -12.84 5.73
CA ALA A 126 0.38 -14.03 4.86
C ALA A 126 1.78 -14.60 4.67
N VAL A 127 2.78 -13.75 4.42
CA VAL A 127 4.18 -14.20 4.33
C VAL A 127 4.66 -14.83 5.64
N LYS A 128 4.34 -14.24 6.81
CA LYS A 128 4.68 -14.87 8.11
C LYS A 128 4.00 -16.22 8.31
N LYS A 129 2.73 -16.34 7.93
CA LYS A 129 2.00 -17.60 8.01
C LYS A 129 2.60 -18.66 7.09
N ARG A 130 3.02 -18.28 5.89
CA ARG A 130 3.73 -19.18 4.95
C ARG A 130 5.02 -19.71 5.56
N LEU A 131 5.79 -18.87 6.25
CA LEU A 131 7.05 -19.25 6.90
C LEU A 131 6.90 -20.32 7.98
N THR A 132 5.69 -20.54 8.52
CA THR A 132 5.39 -21.63 9.48
C THR A 132 4.85 -22.90 8.81
N GLY A 133 4.62 -22.87 7.49
CA GLY A 133 4.00 -23.94 6.73
C GLY A 133 5.01 -24.87 6.03
N PRO A 134 4.50 -25.92 5.36
CA PRO A 134 5.32 -26.86 4.60
C PRO A 134 6.01 -26.22 3.38
N ASP A 135 5.52 -25.07 2.92
CA ASP A 135 6.03 -24.35 1.75
C ASP A 135 7.02 -23.24 2.10
N ALA A 136 7.46 -23.14 3.37
CA ALA A 136 8.34 -22.07 3.86
C ALA A 136 9.67 -21.94 3.09
N THR A 137 10.12 -23.01 2.43
CA THR A 137 11.37 -23.05 1.64
C THR A 137 11.16 -23.00 0.14
N LYS A 138 9.92 -22.91 -0.35
CA LYS A 138 9.62 -22.86 -1.78
C LYS A 138 9.61 -21.41 -2.27
N VAL A 139 10.17 -21.17 -3.45
CA VAL A 139 10.15 -19.86 -4.09
C VAL A 139 8.75 -19.54 -4.59
N GLU A 140 8.07 -20.52 -5.21
CA GLU A 140 6.70 -20.35 -5.70
C GLU A 140 5.71 -20.21 -4.55
N ALA A 141 4.93 -19.13 -4.56
CA ALA A 141 4.01 -18.79 -3.48
C ALA A 141 2.60 -18.45 -3.96
N PRO A 142 1.88 -19.41 -4.58
CA PRO A 142 0.52 -19.19 -5.07
C PRO A 142 -0.48 -18.87 -3.93
N ASP A 143 -0.16 -19.26 -2.70
CA ASP A 143 -0.89 -18.90 -1.49
C ASP A 143 -0.82 -17.40 -1.16
N LEU A 144 0.17 -16.68 -1.68
CA LEU A 144 0.28 -15.22 -1.52
C LEU A 144 -0.48 -14.44 -2.60
N ASP A 145 -0.88 -15.07 -3.70
CA ASP A 145 -1.56 -14.41 -4.83
C ASP A 145 -2.77 -13.56 -4.41
N PRO A 146 -3.67 -14.02 -3.53
CA PRO A 146 -4.81 -13.21 -3.10
C PRO A 146 -4.38 -11.92 -2.41
N THR A 147 -3.35 -11.99 -1.55
CA THR A 147 -2.83 -10.81 -0.83
C THR A 147 -2.01 -9.90 -1.73
N LEU A 148 -1.29 -10.44 -2.72
CA LEU A 148 -0.57 -9.65 -3.72
C LEU A 148 -1.55 -8.86 -4.59
N LYS A 149 -2.64 -9.48 -5.06
CA LYS A 149 -3.72 -8.79 -5.79
C LYS A 149 -4.41 -7.71 -4.96
N ALA A 150 -4.58 -7.93 -3.66
CA ALA A 150 -5.13 -6.93 -2.77
C ALA A 150 -4.21 -5.70 -2.63
N VAL A 151 -2.89 -5.91 -2.54
CA VAL A 151 -1.90 -4.81 -2.55
C VAL A 151 -1.93 -4.08 -3.90
N ASP A 152 -1.95 -4.81 -5.01
CA ASP A 152 -2.00 -4.24 -6.36
C ASP A 152 -3.20 -3.31 -6.55
N ALA A 153 -4.39 -3.80 -6.16
CA ALA A 153 -5.63 -3.03 -6.20
C ALA A 153 -5.59 -1.81 -5.26
N ALA A 154 -5.06 -1.95 -4.04
CA ALA A 154 -4.91 -0.83 -3.09
C ALA A 154 -3.91 0.23 -3.59
N CYS A 155 -2.91 -0.17 -4.36
CA CYS A 155 -1.91 0.71 -4.96
C CYS A 155 -2.35 1.31 -6.30
N GLY A 156 -3.53 0.95 -6.81
CA GLY A 156 -4.08 1.50 -8.05
C GLY A 156 -3.38 1.03 -9.32
N ASN A 157 -2.81 -0.18 -9.30
CA ASN A 157 -2.18 -0.83 -10.46
C ASN A 157 -3.14 -1.79 -11.17
#